data_AF-A0A8J3QYU3-F1
#
_entry.id   AF-A0A8J3QYU3-F1
#
_cell.length_a   1.000
_cell.length_b   1.000
_cell.length_c   1.000
_cell.angle_alpha   90.00
_cell.angle_beta   90.00
_cell.angle_gamma   90.00
#
_symmetry.space_group_name_H-M   'P 1'
#
loop_
_entity.id
_entity.type
_entity.pdbx_description
1 polymer ?
#
loop_
_entity_poly.entity_id
_entity_poly.type
_entity_poly.pdbx_seq_one_letter_code
_entity_poly.pdbx_strand_id
1 'polypeptide(L)'
;MLSTAVLAVVCTARSAAADTLPASHSFDLSAQVAKQPVLLEKEMQHPYWGGPVQAFAFDDVHHYLFVVQNHNVYDTYTADGVFQAYTDTLVINRIPTTGANAGQVIDGMTVPDAGHGSIGVVPVGSGSQIWLEGDPNGPADGPCAGQHVCDASNNTEIFGTEIDSFMYQPNAITTTTRPAGLVAHFAGSYHISVSSDPVHQRLAIRYWNASLNSFRVAVYNWNDVRDPALLRVSIPQTSFAQGFVLYGQYYYVLNGKCLPSDDGCTDSTQLIEMNLNSVGSSGQATVSQSAHTAALTTSLEGLSGEPEGIATHTDASGNIGLFFGFNSRLVADQNLPKVVSIVCKTGWLPHVVTPQPEGCPL
;
A
#
# COMPACT_ATOMS: atom_id res chain seq x y z
N MET A 1 -44.06 -35.45 36.38
CA MET A 1 -42.62 -35.39 36.03
C MET A 1 -42.43 -34.14 35.18
N LEU A 2 -42.01 -33.02 35.75
CA LEU A 2 -41.66 -31.82 34.99
C LEU A 2 -40.14 -31.81 34.79
N SER A 3 -39.72 -31.81 33.52
CA SER A 3 -38.32 -31.72 33.11
C SER A 3 -37.92 -30.24 33.08
N THR A 4 -36.95 -29.86 33.91
CA THR A 4 -36.39 -28.50 33.94
C THR A 4 -35.21 -28.46 32.97
N ALA A 5 -35.38 -27.83 31.82
CA ALA A 5 -34.28 -27.57 30.89
C ALA A 5 -33.44 -26.41 31.44
N VAL A 6 -32.18 -26.70 31.78
CA VAL A 6 -31.18 -25.69 32.14
C VAL A 6 -30.67 -25.07 30.85
N LEU A 7 -31.01 -23.81 30.61
CA LEU A 7 -30.47 -23.03 29.51
C LEU A 7 -29.05 -22.58 29.89
N ALA A 8 -28.04 -23.24 29.35
CA ALA A 8 -26.65 -22.82 29.50
C ALA A 8 -26.41 -21.56 28.65
N VAL A 9 -26.32 -20.41 29.31
CA VAL A 9 -25.84 -19.18 28.68
C VAL A 9 -24.34 -19.34 28.43
N VAL A 10 -23.97 -19.63 27.18
CA VAL A 10 -22.57 -19.56 26.74
C VAL A 10 -22.22 -18.08 26.61
N CYS A 11 -21.61 -17.52 27.64
CA CYS A 11 -20.90 -16.24 27.51
C CYS A 11 -19.67 -16.46 26.64
N THR A 12 -19.75 -16.12 25.35
CA THR A 12 -18.56 -15.93 24.53
C THR A 12 -17.81 -14.71 25.08
N ALA A 13 -16.67 -14.96 25.74
CA ALA A 13 -15.76 -13.89 26.12
C ALA A 13 -15.30 -13.19 24.84
N ARG A 14 -15.72 -11.94 24.64
CA ARG A 14 -15.16 -11.07 23.61
C ARG A 14 -13.72 -10.81 24.03
N SER A 15 -12.74 -11.42 23.36
CA SER A 15 -11.34 -11.09 23.56
C SER A 15 -11.19 -9.58 23.39
N ALA A 16 -10.69 -8.91 24.42
CA ALA A 16 -10.28 -7.52 24.29
C ALA A 16 -9.28 -7.42 23.13
N ALA A 17 -9.37 -6.36 22.35
CA ALA A 17 -8.37 -6.05 21.34
C ALA A 17 -6.98 -6.10 22.00
N ALA A 18 -6.00 -6.67 21.30
CA ALA A 18 -4.63 -6.54 21.74
C ALA A 18 -4.26 -5.04 21.65
N ASP A 19 -3.70 -4.45 22.70
CA ASP A 19 -3.19 -3.07 22.63
C ASP A 19 -1.78 -3.02 21.98
N THR A 20 -1.23 -4.19 21.63
CA THR A 20 0.10 -4.36 21.05
C THR A 20 0.13 -5.50 20.05
N LEU A 21 0.90 -5.35 18.98
CA LEU A 21 1.20 -6.41 18.03
C LEU A 21 2.27 -7.36 18.59
N PRO A 22 2.26 -8.65 18.22
CA PRO A 22 3.35 -9.58 18.56
C PRO A 22 4.71 -9.01 18.16
N ALA A 23 5.71 -9.29 19.01
CA ALA A 23 7.06 -8.82 18.77
C ALA A 23 7.58 -9.36 17.43
N SER A 24 8.14 -8.49 16.60
CA SER A 24 8.77 -8.87 15.34
C SER A 24 10.14 -8.22 15.23
N HIS A 25 10.85 -8.60 14.17
CA HIS A 25 12.07 -7.90 13.81
C HIS A 25 11.78 -6.83 12.78
N SER A 26 12.71 -5.88 12.66
CA SER A 26 12.62 -4.76 11.75
C SER A 26 13.70 -4.87 10.68
N PHE A 27 13.54 -4.13 9.58
CA PHE A 27 14.59 -4.00 8.56
C PHE A 27 15.66 -3.01 9.05
N ASP A 28 16.93 -3.32 8.84
CA ASP A 28 18.01 -2.35 9.02
C ASP A 28 17.94 -1.32 7.89
N LEU A 29 17.50 -0.09 8.19
CA LEU A 29 17.38 0.96 7.18
C LEU A 29 18.73 1.57 6.78
N SER A 30 19.84 1.25 7.45
CA SER A 30 21.18 1.68 7.07
C SER A 30 21.89 0.78 6.05
N ALA A 31 21.48 -0.49 5.92
CA ALA A 31 22.14 -1.43 5.00
C ALA A 31 21.99 -1.03 3.51
N GLN A 32 22.78 -1.66 2.63
CA GLN A 32 22.76 -1.34 1.20
C GLN A 32 21.51 -1.91 0.50
N VAL A 33 21.09 -1.19 -0.54
CA VAL A 33 20.06 -1.64 -1.47
C VAL A 33 20.65 -2.71 -2.38
N ALA A 34 19.85 -3.73 -2.75
CA ALA A 34 20.26 -4.78 -3.68
C ALA A 34 20.73 -4.16 -4.99
N LYS A 35 21.83 -4.68 -5.54
CA LYS A 35 22.39 -4.21 -6.80
C LYS A 35 21.59 -4.65 -8.04
N GLN A 36 20.51 -5.41 -7.89
CA GLN A 36 19.70 -5.89 -9.00
C GLN A 36 18.22 -5.71 -8.65
N PRO A 37 17.44 -4.97 -9.43
CA PRO A 37 16.01 -4.84 -9.23
C PRO A 37 15.29 -6.15 -9.61
N VAL A 38 14.17 -6.45 -8.95
CA VAL A 38 13.34 -7.63 -9.26
C VAL A 38 12.63 -7.47 -10.60
N LEU A 39 12.24 -6.25 -10.93
CA LEU A 39 11.70 -5.89 -12.23
C LEU A 39 12.45 -4.64 -12.70
N LEU A 40 12.93 -4.68 -13.93
CA LEU A 40 13.45 -3.52 -14.65
C LEU A 40 12.49 -3.29 -15.81
N GLU A 41 11.91 -2.09 -15.88
CA GLU A 41 11.30 -1.52 -17.08
C GLU A 41 10.24 -2.42 -17.76
N LYS A 42 9.08 -2.56 -17.12
CA LYS A 42 7.93 -3.29 -17.70
C LYS A 42 6.82 -2.35 -18.13
N GLU A 43 6.39 -2.52 -19.37
CA GLU A 43 5.16 -1.94 -19.89
C GLU A 43 3.98 -2.59 -19.19
N MET A 44 3.22 -1.78 -18.46
CA MET A 44 1.98 -2.16 -17.81
C MET A 44 0.81 -2.16 -18.80
N GLN A 45 -0.14 -3.08 -18.63
CA GLN A 45 -1.38 -3.01 -19.38
C GLN A 45 -2.17 -1.81 -18.88
N HIS A 46 -2.44 -0.88 -19.79
CA HIS A 46 -3.28 0.26 -19.52
C HIS A 46 -4.20 0.45 -20.73
N PRO A 47 -5.54 0.36 -20.58
CA PRO A 47 -6.46 0.44 -21.72
C PRO A 47 -6.47 1.82 -22.41
N TYR A 48 -5.84 2.83 -21.81
CA TYR A 48 -5.75 4.22 -22.28
C TYR A 48 -4.34 4.79 -22.08
N TRP A 49 -4.16 6.11 -22.08
CA TRP A 49 -2.87 6.76 -21.81
C TRP A 49 -2.33 6.36 -20.44
N GLY A 50 -1.15 5.74 -20.37
CA GLY A 50 -0.61 5.16 -19.14
C GLY A 50 -0.38 6.18 -18.03
N GLY A 51 -1.03 5.99 -16.87
CA GLY A 51 -0.79 6.81 -15.69
C GLY A 51 0.37 6.31 -14.80
N PRO A 52 0.80 7.14 -13.83
CA PRO A 52 1.83 6.77 -12.86
C PRO A 52 1.40 5.56 -12.02
N VAL A 53 2.37 4.68 -11.71
CA VAL A 53 2.18 3.66 -10.67
C VAL A 53 1.93 4.39 -9.34
N GLN A 54 0.98 3.88 -8.56
CA GLN A 54 0.60 4.44 -7.25
C GLN A 54 1.00 3.50 -6.12
N ALA A 55 0.84 2.19 -6.32
CA ALA A 55 1.20 1.18 -5.34
C ALA A 55 1.43 -0.17 -5.99
N PHE A 56 1.96 -1.10 -5.21
CA PHE A 56 2.00 -2.52 -5.55
C PHE A 56 1.94 -3.37 -4.29
N ALA A 57 1.51 -4.62 -4.44
CA ALA A 57 1.43 -5.59 -3.35
C ALA A 57 1.64 -7.01 -3.89
N PHE A 58 2.13 -7.90 -3.04
CA PHE A 58 2.41 -9.28 -3.39
C PHE A 58 1.34 -10.23 -2.86
N ASP A 59 1.05 -11.25 -3.67
CA ASP A 59 0.42 -12.50 -3.26
C ASP A 59 1.49 -13.59 -3.23
N ASP A 60 2.08 -13.81 -2.05
CA ASP A 60 3.15 -14.79 -1.86
C ASP A 60 2.67 -16.23 -2.05
N VAL A 61 1.37 -16.50 -1.89
CA VAL A 61 0.78 -17.85 -2.00
C VAL A 61 0.55 -18.22 -3.46
N HIS A 62 0.02 -17.29 -4.26
CA HIS A 62 -0.25 -17.50 -5.68
C HIS A 62 0.89 -17.02 -6.59
N HIS A 63 1.95 -16.46 -6.01
CA HIS A 63 3.15 -15.98 -6.69
C HIS A 63 2.86 -14.90 -7.73
N TYR A 64 2.10 -13.89 -7.32
CA TYR A 64 1.79 -12.72 -8.13
C TYR A 64 2.24 -11.43 -7.46
N LEU A 65 2.67 -10.49 -8.28
CA LEU A 65 2.78 -9.08 -7.96
C LEU A 65 1.59 -8.37 -8.62
N PHE A 66 0.92 -7.53 -7.86
CA PHE A 66 -0.11 -6.62 -8.35
C PHE A 66 0.42 -5.20 -8.35
N VAL A 67 0.35 -4.51 -9.49
CA VAL A 67 0.80 -3.12 -9.65
C VAL A 67 -0.39 -2.26 -10.05
N VAL A 68 -0.60 -1.17 -9.32
CA VAL A 68 -1.71 -0.24 -9.54
C VAL A 68 -1.21 1.02 -10.21
N GLN A 69 -1.94 1.45 -11.23
CA GLN A 69 -1.75 2.73 -11.87
C GLN A 69 -3.03 3.55 -11.77
N ASN A 70 -2.89 4.86 -11.59
CA ASN A 70 -4.02 5.76 -11.76
C ASN A 70 -4.41 5.79 -13.25
N HIS A 71 -5.69 5.66 -13.53
CA HIS A 71 -6.28 5.88 -14.84
C HIS A 71 -6.95 7.25 -14.86
N ASN A 72 -6.23 8.25 -15.37
CA ASN A 72 -6.82 9.53 -15.73
C ASN A 72 -7.71 9.32 -16.96
N VAL A 73 -9.02 9.15 -16.77
CA VAL A 73 -9.97 9.15 -17.88
C VAL A 73 -10.24 10.61 -18.26
N TYR A 74 -9.74 11.03 -19.43
CA TYR A 74 -10.06 12.32 -20.01
C TYR A 74 -11.35 12.19 -20.82
N ASP A 75 -12.49 12.57 -20.24
CA ASP A 75 -13.78 12.27 -20.89
C ASP A 75 -14.16 13.28 -21.99
N THR A 76 -13.75 14.56 -21.95
CA THR A 76 -13.97 15.46 -23.10
C THR A 76 -13.20 16.78 -23.01
N TYR A 77 -12.81 17.32 -24.17
CA TYR A 77 -12.55 18.76 -24.34
C TYR A 77 -13.85 19.51 -24.07
N THR A 78 -13.98 20.20 -22.94
CA THR A 78 -15.00 21.25 -22.85
C THR A 78 -14.61 22.37 -23.82
N ALA A 79 -15.60 23.04 -24.42
CA ALA A 79 -15.37 24.14 -25.37
C ALA A 79 -14.56 25.31 -24.76
N ASP A 80 -14.37 25.29 -23.44
CA ASP A 80 -13.74 26.33 -22.63
C ASP A 80 -12.30 25.97 -22.25
N GLY A 81 -11.79 24.82 -22.70
CA GLY A 81 -10.42 24.37 -22.43
C GLY A 81 -10.16 23.90 -21.00
N VAL A 82 -11.22 23.63 -20.22
CA VAL A 82 -11.11 23.11 -18.85
C VAL A 82 -11.24 21.58 -18.88
N PHE A 83 -10.20 20.91 -18.41
CA PHE A 83 -10.11 19.45 -18.31
C PHE A 83 -10.94 18.95 -17.12
N GLN A 84 -11.88 18.02 -17.36
CA GLN A 84 -12.43 17.17 -16.30
C GLN A 84 -11.75 15.79 -16.41
N ALA A 85 -10.80 15.53 -15.52
CA ALA A 85 -10.27 14.19 -15.31
C ALA A 85 -11.16 13.49 -14.29
N TYR A 86 -11.64 12.28 -14.58
CA TYR A 86 -12.08 11.37 -13.52
C TYR A 86 -10.81 10.79 -12.90
N THR A 87 -10.43 11.26 -11.72
CA THR A 87 -9.16 10.94 -11.05
C THR A 87 -9.17 9.62 -10.28
N ASP A 88 -10.27 8.88 -10.33
CA ASP A 88 -10.58 7.84 -9.34
C ASP A 88 -10.69 6.44 -9.97
N THR A 89 -10.29 6.28 -11.24
CA THR A 89 -10.21 4.95 -11.86
C THR A 89 -8.79 4.40 -11.71
N LEU A 90 -8.67 3.12 -11.40
CA LEU A 90 -7.38 2.43 -11.28
C LEU A 90 -7.29 1.29 -12.30
N VAL A 91 -6.06 0.99 -12.71
CA VAL A 91 -5.73 -0.23 -13.45
C VAL A 91 -4.79 -1.07 -12.62
N ILE A 92 -5.21 -2.29 -12.32
CA ILE A 92 -4.47 -3.26 -11.49
C ILE A 92 -3.90 -4.34 -12.40
N ASN A 93 -2.60 -4.28 -12.62
CA ASN A 93 -1.83 -5.22 -13.43
C ASN A 93 -1.39 -6.41 -12.58
N ARG A 94 -1.45 -7.62 -13.15
CA ARG A 94 -0.96 -8.84 -12.50
C ARG A 94 0.28 -9.38 -13.22
N ILE A 95 1.32 -9.66 -12.44
CA ILE A 95 2.63 -10.11 -12.89
C ILE A 95 3.03 -11.37 -12.12
N PRO A 96 3.31 -12.52 -12.77
CA PRO A 96 3.85 -13.69 -12.09
C PRO A 96 5.25 -13.39 -11.53
N THR A 97 5.54 -13.84 -10.31
CA THR A 97 6.89 -13.74 -9.73
C THR A 97 7.73 -15.00 -9.98
N THR A 98 7.10 -16.07 -10.49
CA THR A 98 7.76 -17.35 -10.79
C THR A 98 7.29 -17.94 -12.13
N GLY A 99 7.99 -18.96 -12.62
CA GLY A 99 7.65 -19.67 -13.86
C GLY A 99 8.12 -18.99 -15.15
N ALA A 100 7.67 -19.50 -16.29
CA ALA A 100 8.13 -19.07 -17.62
C ALA A 100 7.77 -17.61 -17.97
N ASN A 101 6.70 -17.08 -17.35
CA ASN A 101 6.23 -15.71 -17.56
C ASN A 101 6.61 -14.79 -16.38
N ALA A 102 7.58 -15.19 -15.54
CA ALA A 102 8.01 -14.38 -14.41
C ALA A 102 8.42 -12.97 -14.87
N GLY A 103 7.89 -11.96 -14.18
CA GLY A 103 8.13 -10.55 -14.47
C GLY A 103 7.45 -9.99 -15.72
N GLN A 104 6.53 -10.74 -16.33
CA GLN A 104 5.71 -10.26 -17.45
C GLN A 104 4.30 -9.91 -16.97
N VAL A 105 3.74 -8.82 -17.47
CA VAL A 105 2.33 -8.49 -17.23
C VAL A 105 1.47 -9.46 -18.03
N ILE A 106 0.61 -10.23 -17.36
CA ILE A 106 -0.20 -11.27 -18.01
C ILE A 106 -1.66 -10.84 -18.21
N ASP A 107 -2.18 -9.97 -17.36
CA ASP A 107 -3.51 -9.37 -17.44
C ASP A 107 -3.64 -8.14 -16.54
N GLY A 108 -4.74 -7.41 -16.71
CA GLY A 108 -5.09 -6.22 -15.93
C GLY A 108 -6.58 -6.20 -15.56
N MET A 109 -6.93 -5.43 -14.54
CA MET A 109 -8.31 -5.17 -14.11
C MET A 109 -8.52 -3.67 -13.94
N THR A 110 -9.56 -3.10 -14.54
CA THR A 110 -9.93 -1.69 -14.37
C THR A 110 -11.02 -1.54 -13.32
N VAL A 111 -10.78 -0.68 -12.33
CA VAL A 111 -11.66 -0.44 -11.18
C VAL A 111 -12.00 1.05 -11.09
N PRO A 112 -13.25 1.46 -11.30
CA PRO A 112 -13.70 2.84 -11.16
C PRO A 112 -13.90 3.15 -9.67
N ASP A 113 -13.93 4.44 -9.35
CA ASP A 113 -14.22 4.96 -8.01
C ASP A 113 -13.36 4.31 -6.89
N ALA A 114 -12.08 4.09 -7.18
CA ALA A 114 -11.10 3.42 -6.33
C ALA A 114 -10.02 4.36 -5.76
N GLY A 115 -10.21 5.67 -5.89
CA GLY A 115 -9.40 6.71 -5.23
C GLY A 115 -7.94 6.74 -5.67
N HIS A 116 -7.03 7.06 -4.73
CA HIS A 116 -5.63 7.40 -5.03
C HIS A 116 -4.71 6.17 -5.24
N GLY A 117 -5.23 4.94 -5.12
CA GLY A 117 -4.52 3.77 -5.65
C GLY A 117 -3.61 2.99 -4.70
N SER A 118 -3.81 3.11 -3.38
CA SER A 118 -3.22 2.15 -2.42
C SER A 118 -3.95 0.80 -2.46
N ILE A 119 -3.21 -0.31 -2.36
CA ILE A 119 -3.79 -1.66 -2.33
C ILE A 119 -3.16 -2.57 -1.27
N GLY A 120 -3.99 -3.47 -0.74
CA GLY A 120 -3.57 -4.68 -0.06
C GLY A 120 -4.01 -5.91 -0.86
N VAL A 121 -3.23 -6.99 -0.81
CA VAL A 121 -3.58 -8.24 -1.48
C VAL A 121 -3.61 -9.37 -0.46
N VAL A 122 -4.71 -10.13 -0.46
CA VAL A 122 -4.94 -11.26 0.44
C VAL A 122 -5.22 -12.51 -0.39
N PRO A 123 -4.45 -13.61 -0.23
CA PRO A 123 -4.75 -14.86 -0.90
C PRO A 123 -6.02 -15.50 -0.34
N VAL A 124 -6.98 -15.82 -1.20
CA VAL A 124 -8.25 -16.45 -0.83
C VAL A 124 -8.54 -17.62 -1.76
N GLY A 125 -8.49 -18.84 -1.22
CA GLY A 125 -8.72 -20.06 -1.98
C GLY A 125 -7.69 -20.22 -3.10
N SER A 126 -8.12 -20.11 -4.35
CA SER A 126 -7.27 -20.19 -5.55
C SER A 126 -7.06 -18.83 -6.24
N GLY A 127 -7.44 -17.74 -5.60
CA GLY A 127 -7.35 -16.39 -6.19
C GLY A 127 -6.88 -15.35 -5.18
N SER A 128 -6.74 -14.13 -5.66
CA SER A 128 -6.27 -13.00 -4.87
C SER A 128 -7.44 -12.04 -4.63
N GLN A 129 -7.73 -11.73 -3.36
CA GLN A 129 -8.63 -10.67 -2.98
C GLN A 129 -7.85 -9.35 -2.92
N ILE A 130 -8.34 -8.35 -3.63
CA ILE A 130 -7.80 -6.98 -3.60
C ILE A 130 -8.56 -6.21 -2.54
N TRP A 131 -7.83 -5.50 -1.70
CA TRP A 131 -8.32 -4.50 -0.77
C TRP A 131 -7.87 -3.14 -1.25
N LEU A 132 -8.79 -2.17 -1.34
CA LEU A 132 -8.47 -0.84 -1.83
C LEU A 132 -9.40 0.22 -1.24
N GLU A 133 -9.01 1.47 -1.44
CA GLU A 133 -9.78 2.64 -1.06
C GLU A 133 -11.11 2.73 -1.80
N GLY A 134 -12.19 2.92 -1.06
CA GLY A 134 -13.54 3.09 -1.60
C GLY A 134 -14.14 4.44 -1.27
N ASP A 135 -15.23 4.77 -1.97
CA ASP A 135 -16.02 5.99 -1.77
C ASP A 135 -15.19 7.29 -1.90
N PRO A 136 -14.45 7.49 -3.01
CA PRO A 136 -13.66 8.71 -3.21
C PRO A 136 -14.53 9.97 -3.21
N ASN A 137 -15.83 9.84 -3.50
CA ASN A 137 -16.79 10.95 -3.54
C ASN A 137 -17.23 11.44 -2.15
N GLY A 138 -16.68 10.84 -1.11
CA GLY A 138 -17.00 11.13 0.27
C GLY A 138 -18.37 10.57 0.70
N PRO A 139 -18.62 10.53 2.02
CA PRO A 139 -19.78 9.87 2.60
C PRO A 139 -21.09 10.53 2.12
N ALA A 140 -22.22 9.87 2.31
CA ALA A 140 -23.52 10.49 2.01
C ALA A 140 -23.82 11.70 2.92
N ASP A 141 -23.14 11.83 4.07
CA ASP A 141 -23.33 12.85 5.10
C ASP A 141 -22.01 13.28 5.78
N GLY A 142 -21.95 14.53 6.27
CA GLY A 142 -20.73 15.11 6.88
C GLY A 142 -20.07 16.21 6.05
N PRO A 143 -18.92 16.76 6.52
CA PRO A 143 -18.29 17.93 5.89
C PRO A 143 -17.71 17.65 4.50
N CYS A 144 -17.54 16.38 4.12
CA CYS A 144 -17.08 15.96 2.78
C CYS A 144 -18.20 15.28 1.97
N ALA A 145 -19.48 15.48 2.32
CA ALA A 145 -20.56 14.65 1.81
C ALA A 145 -20.88 14.88 0.33
N GLY A 146 -20.75 13.84 -0.50
CA GLY A 146 -20.93 13.94 -1.95
C GLY A 146 -19.99 14.95 -2.61
N GLN A 147 -18.83 15.21 -1.99
CA GLN A 147 -17.83 16.15 -2.48
C GLN A 147 -16.59 15.39 -2.92
N HIS A 148 -16.25 15.55 -4.20
CA HIS A 148 -14.95 15.17 -4.77
C HIS A 148 -13.77 15.98 -4.19
N VAL A 149 -14.03 17.12 -3.52
CA VAL A 149 -13.01 17.96 -2.87
C VAL A 149 -13.51 18.32 -1.48
N CYS A 150 -12.79 17.95 -0.44
CA CYS A 150 -13.18 18.29 0.93
C CYS A 150 -12.43 19.54 1.42
N ASP A 151 -13.14 20.62 1.78
CA ASP A 151 -12.54 21.87 2.30
C ASP A 151 -11.72 21.66 3.59
N ALA A 152 -11.92 20.53 4.30
CA ALA A 152 -11.13 20.16 5.48
C ALA A 152 -9.70 19.69 5.15
N SER A 153 -9.46 19.28 3.90
CA SER A 153 -8.14 19.06 3.34
C SER A 153 -7.87 20.21 2.38
N ASN A 154 -7.05 21.14 2.80
CA ASN A 154 -6.45 22.22 2.01
C ASN A 154 -5.65 21.76 0.76
N ASN A 155 -5.94 20.57 0.20
CA ASN A 155 -5.39 19.93 -0.98
C ASN A 155 -6.54 19.33 -1.83
N THR A 156 -6.41 19.49 -3.14
CA THR A 156 -7.30 19.03 -4.22
C THR A 156 -7.28 17.51 -4.47
N GLU A 157 -6.86 16.70 -3.50
CA GLU A 157 -6.74 15.24 -3.67
C GLU A 157 -8.00 14.55 -3.13
N ILE A 158 -8.63 13.78 -4.01
CA ILE A 158 -9.84 13.01 -3.72
C ILE A 158 -9.41 11.77 -2.94
N PHE A 159 -9.92 11.60 -1.73
CA PHE A 159 -9.70 10.38 -0.96
C PHE A 159 -10.98 9.81 -0.37
N GLY A 160 -11.03 8.49 -0.36
CA GLY A 160 -12.11 7.66 0.13
C GLY A 160 -12.34 7.68 1.63
N THR A 161 -13.53 7.24 2.02
CA THR A 161 -13.96 7.09 3.44
C THR A 161 -14.23 5.66 3.87
N GLU A 162 -13.97 4.70 2.98
CA GLU A 162 -14.06 3.28 3.26
C GLU A 162 -12.92 2.50 2.62
N ILE A 163 -12.80 1.24 3.02
CA ILE A 163 -12.01 0.25 2.30
C ILE A 163 -12.97 -0.82 1.76
N ASP A 164 -12.86 -1.12 0.48
CA ASP A 164 -13.54 -2.25 -0.15
C ASP A 164 -12.60 -3.43 -0.34
N SER A 165 -13.20 -4.60 -0.55
CA SER A 165 -12.47 -5.75 -1.05
C SER A 165 -13.25 -6.61 -2.01
N PHE A 166 -12.59 -7.07 -3.08
CA PHE A 166 -13.18 -7.92 -4.10
C PHE A 166 -12.16 -8.91 -4.65
N MET A 167 -12.64 -10.02 -5.21
CA MET A 167 -11.75 -10.96 -5.89
C MET A 167 -11.22 -10.34 -7.19
N TYR A 168 -9.92 -10.44 -7.42
CA TYR A 168 -9.31 -10.05 -8.68
C TYR A 168 -9.91 -10.84 -9.85
N GLN A 169 -10.26 -10.15 -10.93
CA GLN A 169 -10.82 -10.74 -12.14
C GLN A 169 -9.95 -10.37 -13.35
N PRO A 170 -9.24 -11.35 -13.97
CA PRO A 170 -8.38 -11.10 -15.12
C PRO A 170 -9.15 -10.46 -16.29
N ASN A 171 -8.59 -9.40 -16.87
CA ASN A 171 -9.14 -8.66 -18.02
C ASN A 171 -10.53 -8.06 -17.78
N ALA A 172 -10.96 -7.92 -16.52
CA ALA A 172 -12.23 -7.27 -16.21
C ALA A 172 -12.11 -5.75 -16.37
N ILE A 173 -13.05 -5.14 -17.09
CA ILE A 173 -13.24 -3.70 -17.11
C ILE A 173 -14.56 -3.42 -16.41
N THR A 174 -14.50 -2.88 -15.20
CA THR A 174 -15.73 -2.47 -14.50
C THR A 174 -16.05 -1.04 -14.91
N THR A 175 -16.79 -0.85 -16.00
CA THR A 175 -16.98 0.51 -16.57
C THR A 175 -18.09 1.32 -15.93
N THR A 176 -18.89 0.74 -15.03
CA THR A 176 -20.10 1.41 -14.53
C THR A 176 -20.37 1.24 -13.05
N THR A 177 -19.74 0.27 -12.39
CA THR A 177 -19.91 0.05 -10.94
C THR A 177 -18.67 -0.64 -10.39
N ARG A 178 -18.17 -0.15 -9.26
CA ARG A 178 -17.15 -0.82 -8.44
C ARG A 178 -17.59 -2.26 -8.14
N PRO A 179 -16.71 -3.28 -8.21
CA PRO A 179 -17.06 -4.63 -7.84
C PRO A 179 -17.67 -4.70 -6.44
N ALA A 180 -18.82 -5.38 -6.30
CA ALA A 180 -19.43 -5.56 -5.00
C ALA A 180 -18.53 -6.41 -4.10
N GLY A 181 -18.24 -5.89 -2.90
CA GLY A 181 -17.22 -6.40 -2.01
C GLY A 181 -17.61 -6.38 -0.54
N LEU A 182 -16.72 -6.88 0.33
CA LEU A 182 -16.81 -6.58 1.76
C LEU A 182 -16.34 -5.14 1.96
N VAL A 183 -17.20 -4.32 2.57
CA VAL A 183 -16.95 -2.90 2.84
C VAL A 183 -16.65 -2.73 4.33
N ALA A 184 -15.53 -2.10 4.64
CA ALA A 184 -15.17 -1.69 5.99
C ALA A 184 -15.23 -0.16 6.09
N HIS A 185 -16.23 0.34 6.81
CA HIS A 185 -16.38 1.77 7.06
C HIS A 185 -15.63 2.21 8.31
N PHE A 186 -14.94 3.36 8.22
CA PHE A 186 -14.25 3.98 9.34
C PHE A 186 -14.92 5.30 9.67
N ALA A 187 -15.98 5.24 10.48
CA ALA A 187 -16.78 6.42 10.84
C ALA A 187 -15.90 7.60 11.29
N GLY A 188 -16.14 8.79 10.72
CA GLY A 188 -15.41 10.01 11.03
C GLY A 188 -13.96 10.04 10.54
N SER A 189 -13.59 9.15 9.62
CA SER A 189 -12.26 9.06 9.03
C SER A 189 -12.32 9.28 7.51
N TYR A 190 -11.25 9.84 6.96
CA TYR A 190 -11.06 10.08 5.52
C TYR A 190 -9.58 9.90 5.17
N HIS A 191 -9.17 10.02 3.91
CA HIS A 191 -7.80 9.68 3.47
C HIS A 191 -7.43 8.24 3.82
N ILE A 192 -8.36 7.33 3.52
CA ILE A 192 -8.22 5.93 3.89
C ILE A 192 -7.42 5.21 2.82
N SER A 193 -6.40 4.48 3.26
CA SER A 193 -5.51 3.71 2.39
C SER A 193 -5.15 2.41 3.08
N VAL A 194 -4.76 1.40 2.29
CA VAL A 194 -4.52 0.05 2.79
C VAL A 194 -3.21 -0.52 2.25
N SER A 195 -2.56 -1.33 3.09
CA SER A 195 -1.42 -2.18 2.71
C SER A 195 -1.55 -3.55 3.38
N SER A 196 -0.97 -4.59 2.76
CA SER A 196 -0.93 -5.96 3.28
C SER A 196 0.46 -6.33 3.81
N ASP A 197 0.48 -7.10 4.90
CA ASP A 197 1.64 -7.80 5.44
C ASP A 197 1.44 -9.30 5.23
N PRO A 198 1.93 -9.88 4.11
CA PRO A 198 1.75 -11.29 3.82
C PRO A 198 2.50 -12.21 4.78
N VAL A 199 3.56 -11.72 5.43
CA VAL A 199 4.37 -12.50 6.38
C VAL A 199 3.60 -12.76 7.67
N HIS A 200 2.93 -11.74 8.20
CA HIS A 200 2.20 -11.83 9.46
C HIS A 200 0.68 -11.91 9.30
N GLN A 201 0.19 -12.00 8.06
CA GLN A 201 -1.23 -12.19 7.74
C GLN A 201 -2.12 -11.04 8.24
N ARG A 202 -1.69 -9.81 7.95
CA ARG A 202 -2.33 -8.58 8.45
C ARG A 202 -2.62 -7.59 7.33
N LEU A 203 -3.60 -6.75 7.60
CA LEU A 203 -3.84 -5.52 6.85
C LEU A 203 -3.60 -4.33 7.76
N ALA A 204 -2.91 -3.33 7.23
CA ALA A 204 -2.79 -2.02 7.86
C ALA A 204 -3.60 -1.01 7.07
N ILE A 205 -4.52 -0.34 7.77
CA ILE A 205 -5.38 0.70 7.21
C ILE A 205 -4.91 2.02 7.82
N ARG A 206 -4.35 2.88 6.98
CA ARG A 206 -3.99 4.25 7.35
C ARG A 206 -5.18 5.14 7.05
N TYR A 207 -5.52 6.01 7.98
CA TYR A 207 -6.63 6.94 7.82
C TYR A 207 -6.36 8.24 8.59
N TRP A 208 -6.91 9.33 8.10
CA TRP A 208 -6.95 10.58 8.83
C TRP A 208 -8.10 10.57 9.84
N ASN A 209 -7.80 10.90 11.10
CA ASN A 209 -8.82 11.08 12.12
C ASN A 209 -9.05 12.57 12.38
N ALA A 210 -10.21 13.07 11.99
CA ALA A 210 -10.56 14.49 12.10
C ALA A 210 -10.51 15.00 13.56
N SER A 211 -11.02 14.22 14.51
CA SER A 211 -11.10 14.62 15.92
C SER A 211 -9.73 14.72 16.60
N LEU A 212 -8.75 13.98 16.10
CA LEU A 212 -7.37 13.98 16.62
C LEU A 212 -6.42 14.82 15.77
N ASN A 213 -6.89 15.34 14.62
CA ASN A 213 -6.09 16.08 13.66
C ASN A 213 -4.77 15.36 13.32
N SER A 214 -4.84 14.04 13.12
CA SER A 214 -3.67 13.19 12.92
C SER A 214 -3.97 11.97 12.06
N PHE A 215 -2.98 11.52 11.29
CA PHE A 215 -3.02 10.18 10.70
C PHE A 215 -2.93 9.11 11.79
N ARG A 216 -3.68 8.04 11.58
CA ARG A 216 -3.67 6.83 12.40
C ARG A 216 -3.48 5.62 11.51
N VAL A 217 -3.03 4.54 12.13
CA VAL A 217 -3.00 3.21 11.54
C VAL A 217 -3.84 2.29 12.40
N ALA A 218 -4.77 1.57 11.78
CA ALA A 218 -5.45 0.42 12.35
C ALA A 218 -4.90 -0.86 11.74
N VAL A 219 -4.58 -1.86 12.56
CA VAL A 219 -4.08 -3.15 12.10
C VAL A 219 -5.12 -4.22 12.33
N TYR A 220 -5.37 -5.06 11.34
CA TYR A 220 -6.35 -6.14 11.38
C TYR A 220 -5.69 -7.47 11.04
N ASN A 221 -6.27 -8.57 11.54
CA ASN A 221 -6.03 -9.86 10.91
C ASN A 221 -6.69 -9.81 9.53
N TRP A 222 -5.98 -10.17 8.47
CA TRP A 222 -6.54 -10.05 7.13
C TRP A 222 -7.73 -10.97 6.84
N ASN A 223 -7.96 -11.99 7.67
CA ASN A 223 -9.12 -12.88 7.62
C ASN A 223 -10.31 -12.32 8.44
N ASP A 224 -10.09 -11.23 9.18
CA ASP A 224 -11.10 -10.63 10.06
C ASP A 224 -10.94 -9.11 10.15
N VAL A 225 -11.25 -8.42 9.04
CA VAL A 225 -11.24 -6.95 8.97
C VAL A 225 -12.56 -6.39 9.49
N ARG A 226 -12.75 -6.49 10.81
CA ARG A 226 -13.88 -5.88 11.52
C ARG A 226 -13.43 -5.41 12.89
N ASP A 227 -14.25 -4.58 13.51
CA ASP A 227 -13.93 -4.10 14.85
C ASP A 227 -14.15 -5.16 15.95
N PRO A 228 -13.28 -5.16 16.99
CA PRO A 228 -12.16 -4.23 17.15
C PRO A 228 -10.90 -4.63 16.36
N ALA A 229 -10.16 -3.63 15.86
CA ALA A 229 -8.82 -3.82 15.29
C ALA A 229 -7.84 -4.46 16.29
N LEU A 230 -6.79 -5.12 15.78
CA LEU A 230 -5.67 -5.63 16.57
C LEU A 230 -4.78 -4.54 17.17
N LEU A 231 -4.81 -3.33 16.61
CA LEU A 231 -4.11 -2.16 17.12
C LEU A 231 -4.73 -0.92 16.47
N ARG A 232 -4.80 0.20 17.21
CA ARG A 232 -5.02 1.54 16.63
C ARG A 232 -4.09 2.56 17.27
N VAL A 233 -3.20 3.16 16.48
CA VAL A 233 -2.21 4.10 16.99
C VAL A 233 -2.11 5.33 16.09
N SER A 234 -1.90 6.51 16.68
CA SER A 234 -1.56 7.71 15.90
C SER A 234 -0.13 7.59 15.39
N ILE A 235 0.12 8.05 14.17
CA ILE A 235 1.47 8.07 13.59
C ILE A 235 1.95 9.51 13.40
N PRO A 236 3.27 9.76 13.50
CA PRO A 236 3.84 11.05 13.12
C PRO A 236 3.49 11.39 11.66
N GLN A 237 3.19 12.66 11.39
CA GLN A 237 3.02 13.12 10.02
C GLN A 237 4.36 13.10 9.27
N THR A 238 4.32 12.69 8.02
CA THR A 238 5.45 12.77 7.09
C THR A 238 5.20 13.85 6.05
N SER A 239 6.26 14.36 5.43
CA SER A 239 6.17 15.50 4.50
C SER A 239 5.48 15.16 3.18
N PHE A 240 5.77 13.99 2.62
CA PHE A 240 5.21 13.54 1.32
C PHE A 240 5.31 12.01 1.21
N ALA A 241 4.32 11.30 1.75
CA ALA A 241 4.28 9.83 1.72
C ALA A 241 3.80 9.33 0.36
N GLN A 242 4.64 8.55 -0.31
CA GLN A 242 4.38 7.89 -1.60
C GLN A 242 4.06 6.40 -1.45
N GLY A 243 4.03 5.91 -0.23
CA GLY A 243 3.67 4.53 0.06
C GLY A 243 3.93 4.20 1.52
N PHE A 244 3.24 3.16 1.99
CA PHE A 244 3.52 2.57 3.29
C PHE A 244 3.27 1.07 3.27
N VAL A 245 3.91 0.36 4.20
CA VAL A 245 3.66 -1.06 4.42
C VAL A 245 3.85 -1.44 5.88
N LEU A 246 3.07 -2.41 6.35
CA LEU A 246 3.26 -3.07 7.63
C LEU A 246 4.19 -4.28 7.49
N TYR A 247 5.08 -4.47 8.47
CA TYR A 247 5.80 -5.71 8.68
C TYR A 247 5.88 -6.00 10.19
N GLY A 248 5.04 -6.92 10.64
CA GLY A 248 4.97 -7.32 12.04
C GLY A 248 4.44 -6.19 12.91
N GLN A 249 5.28 -5.63 13.77
CA GLN A 249 4.97 -4.44 14.59
C GLN A 249 5.49 -3.13 14.00
N TYR A 250 6.19 -3.18 12.87
CA TYR A 250 6.83 -2.02 12.26
C TYR A 250 6.05 -1.53 11.06
N TYR A 251 5.95 -0.21 10.96
CA TYR A 251 5.29 0.48 9.88
C TYR A 251 6.32 1.30 9.12
N TYR A 252 6.42 1.04 7.82
CA TYR A 252 7.40 1.67 6.94
C TYR A 252 6.69 2.67 6.05
N VAL A 253 7.27 3.85 5.91
CA VAL A 253 6.80 4.88 4.99
C VAL A 253 7.90 5.20 4.00
N LEU A 254 7.54 5.19 2.72
CA LEU A 254 8.36 5.70 1.63
C LEU A 254 7.95 7.16 1.40
N ASN A 255 8.88 8.08 1.59
CA ASN A 255 8.70 9.49 1.33
C ASN A 255 9.56 9.94 0.15
N GLY A 256 9.10 10.95 -0.58
CA GLY A 256 9.91 11.68 -1.55
C GLY A 256 9.08 12.25 -2.69
N LYS A 257 9.52 13.37 -3.26
CA LYS A 257 8.79 14.08 -4.31
C LYS A 257 9.60 14.23 -5.61
N CYS A 258 10.89 13.95 -5.55
CA CYS A 258 11.82 14.32 -6.61
C CYS A 258 11.59 13.54 -7.90
N LEU A 259 11.32 14.26 -8.98
CA LEU A 259 11.54 13.76 -10.34
C LEU A 259 13.01 13.95 -10.71
N PRO A 260 13.57 13.12 -11.61
CA PRO A 260 14.95 13.33 -12.06
C PRO A 260 15.17 14.63 -12.83
N SER A 261 14.11 15.37 -13.19
CA SER A 261 14.11 16.69 -13.86
C SER A 261 14.35 17.85 -12.94
N ASP A 262 14.24 17.61 -11.65
CA ASP A 262 14.15 18.68 -10.69
C ASP A 262 15.59 19.11 -10.37
N ASP A 263 16.04 20.17 -11.06
CA ASP A 263 17.34 20.80 -10.81
C ASP A 263 17.41 21.21 -9.34
N GLY A 264 18.38 20.64 -8.61
CA GLY A 264 18.56 20.90 -7.18
C GLY A 264 17.64 20.10 -6.25
N CYS A 265 17.00 19.03 -6.73
CA CYS A 265 16.20 18.17 -5.87
C CYS A 265 17.06 17.46 -4.82
N THR A 266 16.95 17.96 -3.58
CA THR A 266 17.64 17.43 -2.40
C THR A 266 16.70 16.59 -1.52
N ASP A 267 15.40 16.53 -1.86
CA ASP A 267 14.38 15.66 -1.26
C ASP A 267 14.59 14.21 -1.68
N SER A 268 15.75 13.69 -1.30
CA SER A 268 16.16 12.31 -1.44
C SER A 268 15.10 11.41 -0.81
N THR A 269 14.56 10.51 -1.63
CA THR A 269 13.68 9.42 -1.21
C THR A 269 14.12 8.89 0.15
N GLN A 270 13.21 8.89 1.11
CA GLN A 270 13.49 8.53 2.49
C GLN A 270 12.59 7.38 2.92
N LEU A 271 13.18 6.43 3.61
CA LEU A 271 12.47 5.41 4.37
C LEU A 271 12.41 5.80 5.82
N ILE A 272 11.22 5.72 6.38
CA ILE A 272 10.96 5.93 7.80
C ILE A 272 10.38 4.64 8.35
N GLU A 273 10.97 4.14 9.43
CA GLU A 273 10.43 3.04 10.22
C GLU A 273 9.81 3.60 11.50
N MET A 274 8.59 3.17 11.80
CA MET A 274 7.88 3.46 13.03
C MET A 274 7.59 2.15 13.76
N ASN A 275 7.87 2.10 15.06
CA ASN A 275 7.47 0.98 15.90
C ASN A 275 6.06 1.24 16.47
N LEU A 276 5.05 0.52 15.99
CA LEU A 276 3.66 0.76 16.36
C LEU A 276 3.33 0.37 17.82
N ASN A 277 4.16 -0.47 18.45
CA ASN A 277 4.03 -0.84 19.86
C ASN A 277 4.69 0.18 20.82
N SER A 278 5.49 1.10 20.30
CA SER A 278 6.22 2.09 21.10
C SER A 278 5.60 3.46 20.88
N VAL A 279 4.96 4.00 21.92
CA VAL A 279 4.24 5.28 21.84
C VAL A 279 5.02 6.34 22.63
N GLY A 280 5.35 7.44 21.97
CA GLY A 280 6.03 8.57 22.58
C GLY A 280 5.11 9.41 23.48
N SER A 281 5.67 10.44 24.11
CA SER A 281 4.90 11.36 24.97
C SER A 281 3.78 12.12 24.23
N SER A 282 3.85 12.21 22.90
CA SER A 282 2.80 12.79 22.05
C SER A 282 1.61 11.84 21.80
N GLY A 283 1.64 10.60 22.30
CA GLY A 283 0.63 9.59 22.00
C GLY A 283 0.74 8.99 20.59
N GLN A 284 1.84 9.24 19.89
CA GLN A 284 2.12 8.72 18.55
C GLN A 284 3.16 7.60 18.59
N ALA A 285 3.10 6.69 17.62
CA ALA A 285 4.14 5.71 17.38
C ALA A 285 5.51 6.39 17.22
N THR A 286 6.55 5.82 17.81
CA THR A 286 7.91 6.38 17.74
C THR A 286 8.59 5.99 16.44
N VAL A 287 9.23 6.97 15.78
CA VAL A 287 10.18 6.70 14.69
C VAL A 287 11.39 5.98 15.30
N SER A 288 11.63 4.74 14.87
CA SER A 288 12.76 3.92 15.35
C SER A 288 13.98 4.06 14.46
N GLN A 289 13.79 4.25 13.15
CA GLN A 289 14.86 4.42 12.18
C GLN A 289 14.41 5.32 11.03
N SER A 290 15.35 6.03 10.41
CA SER A 290 15.13 6.72 9.15
C SER A 290 16.39 6.68 8.31
N ALA A 291 16.27 6.43 7.01
CA ALA A 291 17.41 6.45 6.10
C ALA A 291 16.99 6.97 4.73
N HIS A 292 17.88 7.74 4.11
CA HIS A 292 17.73 8.08 2.71
C HIS A 292 18.07 6.85 1.87
N THR A 293 17.24 6.54 0.88
CA THR A 293 17.48 5.37 0.05
C THR A 293 18.68 5.64 -0.85
N ALA A 294 19.72 4.84 -0.66
CA ALA A 294 20.82 4.77 -1.59
C ALA A 294 20.40 4.26 -2.98
N ALA A 295 19.15 3.82 -3.19
CA ALA A 295 18.59 3.47 -4.50
C ALA A 295 18.78 4.60 -5.54
N LEU A 296 18.79 5.86 -5.10
CA LEU A 296 19.12 7.02 -5.94
C LEU A 296 20.63 7.29 -6.06
N THR A 297 21.45 6.76 -5.15
CA THR A 297 22.93 6.91 -5.16
C THR A 297 23.65 5.75 -5.83
N THR A 298 23.00 4.58 -5.88
CA THR A 298 23.45 3.45 -6.69
C THR A 298 23.14 3.81 -8.11
N SER A 299 24.19 3.87 -8.92
CA SER A 299 24.16 3.97 -10.38
C SER A 299 23.51 2.75 -11.04
N LEU A 300 22.39 2.26 -10.52
CA LEU A 300 21.52 1.34 -11.23
C LEU A 300 20.93 2.17 -12.37
N GLU A 301 21.57 2.07 -13.53
CA GLU A 301 21.08 2.66 -14.77
C GLU A 301 19.58 2.36 -14.88
N GLY A 302 18.75 3.41 -14.97
CA GLY A 302 17.28 3.31 -15.03
C GLY A 302 16.52 3.67 -13.75
N LEU A 303 17.15 3.73 -12.56
CA LEU A 303 16.52 4.11 -11.28
C LEU A 303 16.38 5.63 -11.05
N SER A 304 16.12 6.39 -12.11
CA SER A 304 15.80 7.81 -12.00
C SER A 304 14.29 7.99 -12.02
N GLY A 305 13.66 8.21 -10.87
CA GLY A 305 12.21 8.34 -10.79
C GLY A 305 11.65 8.84 -9.47
N GLU A 306 10.40 9.28 -9.50
CA GLU A 306 9.61 9.55 -8.29
C GLU A 306 9.34 8.22 -7.55
N PRO A 307 9.58 8.13 -6.23
CA PRO A 307 9.34 6.90 -5.47
C PRO A 307 7.84 6.67 -5.32
N GLU A 308 7.36 5.45 -5.57
CA GLU A 308 5.93 5.13 -5.73
C GLU A 308 5.65 3.70 -5.26
N GLY A 309 5.01 3.59 -4.09
CA GLY A 309 4.68 2.31 -3.48
C GLY A 309 5.85 1.61 -2.76
N ILE A 310 5.47 0.83 -1.75
CA ILE A 310 6.37 0.03 -0.92
C ILE A 310 5.61 -1.23 -0.50
N ALA A 311 6.28 -2.39 -0.49
CA ALA A 311 5.67 -3.64 -0.07
C ALA A 311 6.67 -4.56 0.62
N THR A 312 6.16 -5.59 1.30
CA THR A 312 6.95 -6.73 1.74
C THR A 312 6.60 -7.95 0.92
N HIS A 313 7.57 -8.84 0.75
CA HIS A 313 7.39 -10.11 0.03
C HIS A 313 8.35 -11.15 0.57
N THR A 314 7.88 -12.39 0.59
CA THR A 314 8.68 -13.58 0.90
C THR A 314 8.96 -14.34 -0.39
N ASP A 315 10.24 -14.47 -0.75
CA ASP A 315 10.65 -15.26 -1.90
C ASP A 315 10.41 -16.76 -1.70
N ALA A 316 10.57 -17.54 -2.77
CA ALA A 316 10.40 -19.00 -2.73
C ALA A 316 11.38 -19.73 -1.80
N SER A 317 12.47 -19.07 -1.38
CA SER A 317 13.46 -19.60 -0.43
C SER A 317 13.16 -19.21 1.02
N GLY A 318 12.09 -18.45 1.26
CA GLY A 318 11.72 -17.96 2.59
C GLY A 318 12.45 -16.66 2.99
N ASN A 319 13.22 -16.04 2.10
CA ASN A 319 13.79 -14.73 2.38
C ASN A 319 12.71 -13.68 2.25
N ILE A 320 12.55 -12.87 3.28
CA ILE A 320 11.64 -11.74 3.22
C ILE A 320 12.37 -10.60 2.49
N GLY A 321 11.68 -9.55 2.08
CA GLY A 321 12.23 -8.40 1.38
C GLY A 321 11.40 -7.16 1.67
N LEU A 322 12.05 -5.98 1.78
CA LEU A 322 11.37 -4.69 1.71
C LEU A 322 11.64 -4.13 0.32
N PHE A 323 10.56 -3.84 -0.39
CA PHE A 323 10.54 -3.55 -1.81
C PHE A 323 9.98 -2.15 -2.03
N PHE A 324 10.59 -1.35 -2.89
CA PHE A 324 10.16 0.02 -3.19
C PHE A 324 10.10 0.21 -4.70
N GLY A 325 9.05 0.88 -5.15
CA GLY A 325 8.84 1.19 -6.55
C GLY A 325 9.36 2.59 -6.87
N PHE A 326 9.73 2.78 -8.13
CA PHE A 326 10.08 4.08 -8.69
C PHE A 326 9.45 4.21 -10.07
N ASN A 327 8.84 5.35 -10.34
CA ASN A 327 8.30 5.72 -11.63
C ASN A 327 9.41 6.40 -12.46
N SER A 328 9.93 5.77 -13.52
CA SER A 328 10.83 6.46 -14.44
C SER A 328 10.10 7.59 -15.18
N ARG A 329 10.83 8.66 -15.57
CA ARG A 329 10.23 9.84 -16.22
C ARG A 329 9.31 9.50 -17.40
N LEU A 330 8.29 10.35 -17.56
CA LEU A 330 7.55 10.57 -18.80
C LEU A 330 8.52 11.08 -19.88
N VAL A 331 8.71 10.31 -20.96
CA VAL A 331 9.12 10.91 -22.24
C VAL A 331 7.82 11.17 -23.00
N ALA A 332 7.44 12.45 -23.06
CA ALA A 332 6.16 12.92 -23.62
C ALA A 332 5.97 12.55 -25.11
N ASP A 333 7.03 12.12 -25.77
CA ASP A 333 7.08 11.69 -27.17
C ASP A 333 6.93 10.17 -27.36
N GLN A 334 6.90 9.36 -26.30
CA GLN A 334 6.75 7.89 -26.42
C GLN A 334 5.54 7.27 -25.68
N ASN A 335 4.86 7.98 -24.78
CA ASN A 335 3.61 7.51 -24.15
C ASN A 335 3.66 6.07 -23.58
N LEU A 336 4.83 5.60 -23.14
CA LEU A 336 4.98 4.23 -22.63
C LEU A 336 4.56 4.14 -21.15
N PRO A 337 3.73 3.14 -20.76
CA PRO A 337 3.40 2.83 -19.38
C PRO A 337 4.66 2.69 -18.52
N LYS A 338 4.66 3.34 -17.35
CA LYS A 338 5.87 3.50 -16.55
C LYS A 338 6.44 2.18 -16.02
N VAL A 339 7.75 2.11 -16.18
CA VAL A 339 8.71 1.21 -15.57
C VAL A 339 8.51 1.19 -14.05
N VAL A 340 8.28 0.01 -13.48
CA VAL A 340 8.49 -0.20 -12.04
C VAL A 340 9.85 -0.83 -11.88
N SER A 341 10.73 -0.13 -11.17
CA SER A 341 11.88 -0.80 -10.58
C SER A 341 11.61 -1.10 -9.12
N ILE A 342 11.52 -2.39 -8.82
CA ILE A 342 11.34 -2.85 -7.45
C ILE A 342 12.67 -3.30 -6.91
N VAL A 343 13.23 -2.54 -5.98
CA VAL A 343 14.53 -2.87 -5.39
C VAL A 343 14.34 -3.47 -4.01
N CYS A 344 14.92 -4.65 -3.81
CA CYS A 344 15.01 -5.26 -2.49
C CYS A 344 16.13 -4.59 -1.70
N LYS A 345 16.01 -4.57 -0.38
CA LYS A 345 17.18 -4.41 0.48
C LYS A 345 17.83 -5.77 0.75
N THR A 346 19.10 -5.96 0.38
CA THR A 346 19.82 -7.23 0.59
C THR A 346 20.61 -7.22 1.90
N GLY A 347 20.43 -8.24 2.76
CA GLY A 347 21.24 -8.43 3.97
C GLY A 347 20.50 -9.10 5.15
N TRP A 348 19.88 -10.26 4.91
CA TRP A 348 18.93 -10.89 5.82
C TRP A 348 19.59 -11.67 6.96
N LEU A 349 19.62 -11.07 8.16
CA LEU A 349 18.96 -11.67 9.32
C LEU A 349 18.35 -10.51 10.14
N PRO A 350 17.19 -10.71 10.76
CA PRO A 350 16.74 -9.82 11.81
C PRO A 350 17.87 -9.59 12.82
N HIS A 351 18.06 -8.35 13.31
CA HIS A 351 19.10 -8.03 14.32
C HIS A 351 19.24 -9.13 15.39
N VAL A 352 20.24 -9.99 15.23
CA VAL A 352 20.65 -10.95 16.26
C VAL A 352 21.56 -10.19 17.19
N VAL A 353 21.04 -9.77 18.34
CA VAL A 353 21.89 -9.28 19.42
C VAL A 353 22.55 -10.50 20.07
N THR A 354 23.54 -11.14 19.41
CA THR A 354 24.64 -12.01 19.94
C THR A 354 25.35 -12.80 18.81
N PRO A 355 26.61 -13.26 19.01
CA PRO A 355 27.66 -13.25 17.98
C PRO A 355 27.49 -14.35 16.92
N GLN A 356 27.81 -13.99 15.67
CA GLN A 356 27.83 -14.88 14.52
C GLN A 356 28.75 -16.10 14.71
N PRO A 357 28.32 -17.31 14.33
CA PRO A 357 29.24 -18.33 13.86
C PRO A 357 29.68 -18.01 12.42
N GLU A 358 30.98 -18.17 12.19
CA GLU A 358 31.67 -17.84 10.95
C GLU A 358 31.09 -18.54 9.71
N GLY A 359 30.91 -17.77 8.63
CA GLY A 359 31.03 -18.26 7.25
C GLY A 359 29.74 -18.40 6.45
N CYS A 360 29.48 -17.44 5.56
CA CYS A 360 28.84 -17.71 4.27
C CYS A 360 29.86 -17.42 3.14
N PRO A 361 29.97 -18.28 2.12
CA PRO A 361 30.88 -18.11 1.01
C PRO A 361 30.35 -17.07 0.00
N LEU A 362 31.30 -16.53 -0.77
CA LEU A 362 31.16 -15.47 -1.78
C LEU A 362 30.15 -15.77 -2.90
#